data_AF-T1BE50-F1
#
_entry.id   AF-T1BE50-F1
#
_cell.length_a   1.000
_cell.length_b   1.000
_cell.length_c   1.000
_cell.angle_alpha   90.00
_cell.angle_beta   90.00
_cell.angle_gamma   90.00
#
_symmetry.space_group_name_H-M   'P 1'
#
loop_
_entity.id
_entity.type
_entity.pdbx_description
1 polymer ?
#
loop_
_entity_poly.entity_id
_entity_poly.type
_entity_poly.pdbx_seq_one_letter_code
_entity_poly.pdbx_strand_id
1 'polypeptide(L)' 'ESHGAARRLTTLDRLHKAMLMQANGASVPLRLLLQEETKRGPEFERLARSLTALYPKDSEERRLVEALALVIPN' A
#
# COMPACT_ATOMS: atom_id res chain seq x y z
N GLU A 1 -3.44 23.79 -19.56
CA GLU A 1 -4.52 23.27 -18.68
C GLU A 1 -3.97 23.05 -17.28
N SER A 2 -4.66 23.60 -16.28
CA SER A 2 -4.19 23.72 -14.90
C SER A 2 -4.08 22.35 -14.22
N HIS A 3 -2.86 21.80 -14.10
CA HIS A 3 -2.56 20.61 -13.28
C HIS A 3 -2.41 20.95 -11.78
N GLY A 4 -3.04 22.05 -11.34
CA GLY A 4 -2.98 22.58 -9.98
C GLY A 4 -4.19 22.23 -9.11
N ALA A 5 -4.91 21.14 -9.38
CA ALA A 5 -5.85 20.58 -8.42
C ALA A 5 -5.03 19.81 -7.38
N ALA A 6 -5.08 20.20 -6.10
CA ALA A 6 -4.44 19.51 -4.98
C ALA A 6 -4.42 18.00 -5.22
N ARG A 7 -3.24 17.43 -5.49
CA ARG A 7 -3.06 16.04 -5.95
C ARG A 7 -3.65 15.12 -4.89
N ARG A 8 -4.92 14.74 -5.07
CA ARG A 8 -5.57 13.78 -4.17
C ARG A 8 -4.76 12.50 -4.27
N LEU A 9 -4.19 12.08 -3.14
CA LEU A 9 -3.47 10.82 -3.06
C LEU A 9 -4.40 9.71 -3.53
N THR A 10 -3.96 8.96 -4.53
CA THR A 10 -4.65 7.77 -5.03
C THR A 10 -4.42 6.60 -4.06
N THR A 11 -5.16 5.51 -4.21
CA THR A 11 -4.91 4.28 -3.43
C THR A 11 -3.51 3.73 -3.72
N LEU A 12 -3.03 3.85 -4.97
CA LEU A 12 -1.68 3.47 -5.36
C LEU A 12 -0.60 4.30 -4.63
N ASP A 13 -0.77 5.62 -4.54
CA ASP A 13 0.19 6.49 -3.83
C ASP A 13 0.33 6.09 -2.36
N ARG A 14 -0.79 5.73 -1.71
CA ARG A 14 -0.80 5.29 -0.30
C ARG A 14 -0.18 3.91 -0.14
N LEU A 15 -0.46 3.00 -1.07
CA LEU A 15 0.15 1.66 -1.07
C LEU A 15 1.66 1.75 -1.25
N HIS A 16 2.13 2.57 -2.20
CA HIS A 16 3.56 2.78 -2.38
C HIS A 16 4.22 3.42 -1.16
N LYS A 17 3.55 4.38 -0.50
CA LYS A 17 4.01 4.94 0.78
C LYS A 17 4.15 3.86 1.86
N ALA A 18 3.20 2.93 1.94
CA ALA A 18 3.27 1.80 2.87
C ALA A 18 4.45 0.87 2.54
N MET A 19 4.72 0.60 1.25
CA MET A 19 5.89 -0.17 0.82
C MET A 19 7.20 0.50 1.28
N LEU A 20 7.34 1.81 1.10
CA LEU A 20 8.51 2.55 1.56
C LEU A 20 8.68 2.51 3.08
N MET A 21 7.57 2.63 3.83
CA MET A 21 7.62 2.50 5.29
C MET A 21 8.06 1.10 5.72
N GLN A 22 7.58 0.06 5.04
CA GLN A 22 7.97 -1.31 5.32
C GLN A 22 9.44 -1.57 4.99
N ALA A 23 9.91 -1.15 3.81
CA ALA A 23 11.30 -1.29 3.39
C ALA A 23 12.27 -0.57 4.35
N ASN A 24 11.87 0.60 4.88
CA ASN A 24 12.66 1.36 5.85
C ASN A 24 12.49 0.89 7.30
N GLY A 25 11.72 -0.17 7.57
CA GLY A 25 11.47 -0.68 8.93
C GLY A 25 10.62 0.24 9.81
N ALA A 26 9.94 1.24 9.24
CA ALA A 26 9.14 2.25 9.93
C ALA A 26 7.80 1.69 10.43
N SER A 27 7.89 0.79 11.42
CA SER A 27 6.76 -0.05 11.87
C SER A 27 5.62 0.75 12.52
N VAL A 28 5.90 1.82 13.26
CA VAL A 28 4.84 2.63 13.91
C VAL A 28 4.04 3.43 12.87
N PRO A 29 4.66 4.26 11.99
CA PRO A 29 3.94 4.94 10.92
C PRO A 29 3.17 3.99 9.99
N LEU A 30 3.76 2.83 9.68
CA LEU A 30 3.12 1.81 8.85
C LEU A 30 1.81 1.32 9.48
N ARG A 31 1.82 0.97 10.77
CA ARG A 31 0.61 0.50 11.47
C ARG A 31 -0.49 1.55 11.46
N LEU A 32 -0.15 2.83 11.70
CA LEU A 32 -1.13 3.91 11.68
C LEU A 32 -1.76 4.08 10.29
N LEU A 33 -0.93 4.06 9.24
CA LEU A 33 -1.40 4.13 7.86
C LEU A 33 -2.33 2.97 7.52
N LEU A 34 -1.96 1.73 7.87
CA LEU A 34 -2.78 0.57 7.59
C LEU A 34 -4.14 0.63 8.33
N GLN A 35 -4.16 1.11 9.57
CA GLN A 35 -5.41 1.32 10.31
C GLN A 35 -6.33 2.35 9.66
N GLU A 36 -5.77 3.43 9.09
CA GLU A 36 -6.54 4.41 8.33
C GLU A 36 -7.11 3.79 7.05
N GLU A 37 -6.31 3.00 6.32
CA GLU A 37 -6.77 2.37 5.08
C GLU A 37 -7.84 1.30 5.32
N THR A 38 -7.75 0.51 6.40
CA THR A 38 -8.83 -0.43 6.79
C THR A 38 -10.17 0.29 6.99
N LYS A 39 -10.16 1.50 7.55
CA LYS A 39 -11.39 2.30 7.75
C LYS A 39 -11.93 2.91 6.44
N ARG A 40 -11.08 3.13 5.45
CA ARG A 40 -11.45 3.73 4.16
C ARG A 40 -12.07 2.71 3.20
N GLY A 41 -11.82 1.43 3.42
CA GLY A 41 -12.47 0.32 2.75
C GLY A 41 -11.53 -0.59 1.96
N PRO A 42 -12.08 -1.57 1.24
CA PRO A 42 -11.34 -2.71 0.71
C PRO A 42 -10.47 -2.40 -0.53
N GLU A 43 -10.49 -1.18 -1.07
CA GLU A 43 -9.72 -0.83 -2.28
C GLU A 43 -8.21 -0.98 -2.09
N PHE A 44 -7.71 -0.66 -0.89
CA PHE A 44 -6.29 -0.77 -0.59
C PHE A 44 -5.82 -2.23 -0.66
N GLU A 45 -6.57 -3.12 -0.02
CA GLU A 45 -6.28 -4.55 0.00
C GLU A 45 -6.46 -5.18 -1.40
N ARG A 46 -7.52 -4.82 -2.13
CA ARG A 46 -7.74 -5.27 -3.51
C ARG A 46 -6.57 -4.91 -4.42
N LEU A 47 -6.08 -3.68 -4.31
CA LEU A 47 -4.95 -3.22 -5.11
C LEU A 47 -3.68 -3.98 -4.72
N ALA A 48 -3.41 -4.16 -3.42
CA ALA A 48 -2.27 -4.96 -2.95
C ALA A 48 -2.30 -6.38 -3.52
N ARG A 49 -3.43 -7.09 -3.40
CA ARG A 49 -3.59 -8.45 -3.93
C ARG A 49 -3.40 -8.50 -5.45
N SER A 50 -3.92 -7.51 -6.17
CA SER A 50 -3.76 -7.41 -7.63
C SER A 50 -2.29 -7.23 -8.02
N LEU A 51 -1.56 -6.35 -7.33
CA LEU A 51 -0.13 -6.14 -7.58
C LEU A 51 0.70 -7.38 -7.23
N THR A 52 0.41 -8.08 -6.13
CA THR A 52 1.08 -9.35 -5.80
C THR A 52 0.90 -10.42 -6.89
N ALA A 53 -0.28 -10.47 -7.52
CA ALA A 53 -0.54 -11.39 -8.63
C ALA A 53 0.22 -11.03 -9.91
N LEU A 54 0.49 -9.73 -10.12
CA LEU A 54 1.19 -9.22 -11.30
C LEU A 54 2.72 -9.24 -11.17
N TYR A 55 3.26 -9.15 -9.94
CA TYR A 55 4.71 -9.10 -9.76
C TYR A 55 5.39 -10.47 -9.88
N PRO A 56 6.60 -10.51 -10.49
CA PRO A 56 7.43 -11.71 -10.52
C PRO A 56 7.67 -12.26 -9.11
N LYS A 57 7.75 -13.60 -9.00
CA LYS A 57 7.86 -14.29 -7.69
C LYS A 57 9.05 -13.82 -6.85
N ASP A 58 10.17 -13.51 -7.49
CA ASP A 58 11.42 -13.17 -6.79
C ASP A 58 11.61 -11.65 -6.58
N SER A 59 10.64 -10.83 -6.98
CA SER A 59 10.78 -9.38 -6.87
C SER A 59 10.63 -8.89 -5.43
N GLU A 60 11.40 -7.86 -5.08
CA GLU A 60 11.32 -7.24 -3.76
C GLU A 60 9.98 -6.54 -3.56
N GLU A 61 9.48 -5.90 -4.61
CA GLU A 61 8.19 -5.22 -4.63
C GLU A 61 7.06 -6.20 -4.27
N ARG A 62 7.13 -7.44 -4.79
CA ARG A 62 6.17 -8.48 -4.43
C ARG A 62 6.20 -8.79 -2.94
N ARG A 63 7.40 -9.00 -2.37
CA ARG A 63 7.55 -9.32 -0.94
C ARG A 63 7.01 -8.21 -0.05
N LEU A 64 7.27 -6.95 -0.41
CA LEU A 64 6.74 -5.79 0.31
C LEU A 64 5.21 -5.78 0.25
N VAL A 65 4.62 -5.86 -0.94
CA VAL A 65 3.15 -5.79 -1.09
C VAL A 65 2.45 -7.00 -0.45
N GLU A 66 3.04 -8.19 -0.55
CA GLU A 66 2.54 -9.41 0.10
C GLU A 66 2.52 -9.27 1.64
N ALA A 67 3.58 -8.71 2.21
CA ALA A 67 3.64 -8.45 3.64
C ALA A 67 2.59 -7.42 4.10
N LEU A 68 2.26 -6.41 3.27
CA LEU A 68 1.17 -5.48 3.58
C LEU A 68 -0.21 -6.18 3.57
N ALA A 69 -0.45 -7.08 2.61
CA ALA A 69 -1.71 -7.79 2.49
C ALA A 69 -1.96 -8.79 3.66
N LEU A 70 -0.90 -9.28 4.30
CA LEU A 70 -0.99 -10.17 5.47
C LEU A 70 -1.38 -9.43 6.77
N VAL A 71 -1.13 -8.13 6.85
CA VAL A 71 -1.34 -7.32 8.07
C VAL A 71 -2.75 -6.75 8.15
N ILE A 72 -3.49 -6.76 7.04
CA ILE A 72 -4.88 -6.30 6.97
C ILE A 72 -5.79 -7.47 7.38
N PRO A 73 -6.56 -7.37 8.48
CA PRO A 73 -7.52 -8.40 8.84
C PRO A 73 -8.67 -8.46 7.82
N ASN A 74 -8.95 -9.67 7.34
CA ASN A 74 -10.05 -9.97 6.40
C ASN A 74 -11.43 -9.79 7.06
#